data_AF-A0AAV7JE46-F1
#
_entry.id   AF-A0AAV7JE46-F1
#
_cell.length_a   1.000
_cell.length_b   1.000
_cell.length_c   1.000
_cell.angle_alpha   90.00
_cell.angle_beta   90.00
_cell.angle_gamma   90.00
#
_symmetry.space_group_name_H-M   'P 1'
#
loop_
_entity.id
_entity.type
_entity.pdbx_description
1 polymer ?
#
loop_
_entity_poly.entity_id
_entity_poly.type
_entity_poly.pdbx_seq_one_letter_code
_entity_poly.pdbx_strand_id
1 'polypeptide(L)'
;MHFLSSGLRDWLNKRKVSMPFAIPMVWREQKNHLDDCYFCPIDITGFSAKNKHALVHPDLDSARRPIPHDISLPIPIPKPQQIKIGSDMVEDVHADSTDANYVPKMNY
;
A
#
# COMPACT_ATOMS: atom_id res chain seq x y z
N MET A 1 7.83 0.06 2.53
CA MET A 1 7.67 -0.26 1.10
C MET A 1 8.84 -1.04 0.45
N HIS A 2 9.89 -1.46 1.18
CA HIS A 2 11.03 -2.22 0.61
C HIS A 2 10.70 -3.64 0.09
N PHE A 3 9.63 -4.26 0.58
CA PHE A 3 9.29 -5.66 0.24
C PHE A 3 8.62 -5.82 -1.13
N LEU A 4 7.98 -4.78 -1.66
CA LEU A 4 7.27 -4.86 -2.94
C LEU A 4 8.23 -4.63 -4.14
N SER A 5 9.19 -3.71 -4.00
CA SER A 5 10.16 -3.42 -5.06
C SER A 5 11.13 -4.58 -5.29
N SER A 6 11.62 -5.21 -4.22
CA SER A 6 12.43 -6.43 -4.28
C SER A 6 11.64 -7.60 -4.86
N GLY A 7 10.42 -7.83 -4.37
CA GLY A 7 9.56 -8.92 -4.83
C GLY A 7 9.21 -8.86 -6.32
N LEU A 8 8.89 -7.68 -6.84
CA LEU A 8 8.62 -7.48 -8.27
C LEU A 8 9.89 -7.76 -9.10
N ARG A 9 11.03 -7.24 -8.66
CA ARG A 9 12.31 -7.45 -9.34
C ARG A 9 12.71 -8.93 -9.33
N ASP A 10 12.48 -9.64 -8.23
CA ASP A 10 12.74 -11.08 -8.15
C ASP A 10 11.83 -11.87 -9.09
N TRP A 11 10.54 -11.53 -9.16
CA TRP A 11 9.60 -12.16 -10.08
C TRP A 11 9.97 -11.90 -11.55
N LEU A 12 10.29 -10.65 -11.91
CA LEU A 12 10.75 -10.31 -13.26
C LEU A 12 12.03 -11.06 -13.67
N ASN A 13 12.95 -11.26 -12.72
CA ASN A 13 14.18 -12.02 -12.93
C ASN A 13 14.01 -13.53 -12.73
N LYS A 14 12.76 -14.03 -12.60
CA LYS A 14 12.44 -15.46 -12.39
C LYS A 14 13.08 -16.08 -11.14
N ARG A 15 13.50 -15.25 -10.17
CA ARG A 15 13.93 -15.69 -8.83
C ARG A 15 12.75 -15.99 -7.90
N LYS A 16 11.58 -15.43 -8.22
CA LYS A 16 10.32 -15.70 -7.53
C LYS A 16 9.27 -16.15 -8.53
N VAL A 17 8.47 -17.15 -8.15
CA VAL A 17 7.43 -17.74 -9.01
C VAL A 17 6.27 -16.77 -9.25
N SER A 18 5.86 -16.03 -8.22
CA SER A 18 4.71 -15.12 -8.30
C SER A 18 4.79 -13.96 -7.31
N MET A 19 3.97 -12.95 -7.56
CA MET A 19 3.58 -12.00 -6.51
C MET A 19 2.54 -12.67 -5.58
N PRO A 20 2.42 -12.22 -4.32
CA PRO A 20 1.46 -12.80 -3.38
C PRO A 20 -0.01 -12.43 -3.70
N PHE A 21 -0.24 -11.67 -4.77
CA PHE A 21 -1.54 -11.21 -5.22
C PHE A 21 -1.58 -11.23 -6.75
N ALA A 22 -2.77 -11.47 -7.31
CA ALA A 22 -3.07 -11.25 -8.71
C ALA A 22 -3.35 -9.77 -8.99
N ILE A 23 -4.09 -9.12 -8.10
CA ILE A 23 -4.40 -7.70 -8.18
C ILE A 23 -3.84 -7.05 -6.91
N PRO A 24 -2.95 -6.03 -7.03
CA PRO A 24 -2.40 -5.36 -5.86
C PRO A 24 -3.52 -4.69 -5.05
N MET A 25 -3.19 -4.28 -3.83
CA MET A 25 -4.03 -3.35 -3.09
C MET A 25 -4.25 -2.10 -3.93
N VAL A 26 -5.51 -1.69 -4.09
CA VAL A 26 -5.87 -0.50 -4.88
C VAL A 26 -6.34 0.59 -3.94
N TRP A 27 -5.64 1.71 -3.97
CA TRP A 27 -6.00 2.92 -3.24
C TRP A 27 -6.66 3.90 -4.20
N ARG A 28 -7.83 4.41 -3.81
CA ARG A 28 -8.63 5.40 -4.53
C ARG A 28 -9.04 6.49 -3.56
N GLU A 29 -9.41 7.64 -4.09
CA GLU A 29 -9.86 8.77 -3.28
C GLU A 29 -10.99 8.35 -2.32
N GLN A 30 -10.85 8.80 -1.08
CA GLN A 30 -11.75 8.54 0.01
C GLN A 30 -13.08 9.28 -0.21
N LYS A 31 -14.22 8.60 -0.14
CA LYS A 31 -15.53 9.26 -0.31
C LYS A 31 -15.94 10.05 0.94
N ASN A 32 -15.69 9.51 2.13
CA ASN A 32 -16.02 10.15 3.42
C ASN A 32 -15.31 9.45 4.59
N HIS A 33 -15.29 10.06 5.77
CA HIS A 33 -14.60 9.53 6.97
C HIS A 33 -15.39 8.53 7.81
N LEU A 34 -16.62 8.22 7.44
CA LEU A 34 -17.51 7.36 8.24
C LEU A 34 -17.40 5.90 7.82
N ASP A 35 -17.66 5.60 6.54
CA ASP A 35 -17.76 4.23 6.04
C ASP A 35 -16.67 3.86 5.02
N ASP A 36 -16.06 4.85 4.39
CA ASP A 36 -15.06 4.66 3.35
C ASP A 36 -13.76 5.34 3.76
N CYS A 37 -13.17 5.00 4.91
CA CYS A 37 -12.00 5.68 5.46
C CYS A 37 -10.69 4.89 5.37
N TYR A 38 -9.59 5.53 4.95
CA TYR A 38 -8.27 4.88 4.92
C TYR A 38 -7.82 4.35 6.28
N PHE A 39 -8.21 5.04 7.35
CA PHE A 39 -7.94 4.67 8.74
C PHE A 39 -9.18 4.04 9.39
N CYS A 40 -10.00 3.33 8.61
CA CYS A 40 -11.30 2.83 9.01
C CYS A 40 -11.34 2.35 10.47
N PRO A 41 -12.41 2.65 11.21
CA PRO A 41 -12.56 2.24 12.59
C PRO A 41 -12.72 0.72 12.67
N ILE A 42 -11.59 0.02 12.75
CA ILE A 42 -11.53 -1.40 13.06
C ILE A 42 -11.34 -1.48 14.57
N ASP A 43 -12.12 -2.31 15.24
CA ASP A 43 -11.89 -2.58 16.65
C ASP A 43 -10.54 -3.29 16.83
N ILE A 44 -9.59 -2.56 17.41
CA ILE A 44 -8.23 -3.02 17.68
C ILE A 44 -8.11 -3.57 19.11
N THR A 45 -9.21 -3.65 19.86
CA THR A 45 -9.21 -4.17 21.24
C THR A 45 -8.72 -5.62 21.25
N GLY A 46 -7.74 -5.91 22.11
CA GLY A 46 -7.12 -7.24 22.19
C GLY A 46 -6.04 -7.51 21.13
N PHE A 47 -5.79 -6.58 20.20
CA PHE A 47 -4.64 -6.65 19.30
C PHE A 47 -3.41 -5.96 19.90
N SER A 48 -2.26 -6.51 19.58
CA SER A 48 -0.92 -6.15 20.03
C SER A 48 0.04 -6.32 18.86
N ALA A 49 1.28 -5.86 19.04
CA ALA A 49 2.33 -6.04 18.03
C ALA A 49 2.55 -7.52 17.64
N LYS A 50 2.27 -8.47 18.56
CA LYS A 50 2.47 -9.92 18.34
C LYS A 50 1.36 -10.54 17.48
N ASN A 51 0.11 -10.11 17.63
CA ASN A 51 -1.06 -10.68 16.96
C ASN A 51 -1.72 -9.73 15.93
N LYS A 52 -1.11 -8.58 15.62
CA LYS A 52 -1.62 -7.63 14.61
C LYS A 52 -1.84 -8.25 13.21
N HIS A 53 -1.19 -9.36 12.90
CA HIS A 53 -1.37 -10.09 11.64
C HIS A 53 -2.76 -10.73 11.52
N ALA A 54 -3.46 -10.96 12.64
CA ALA A 54 -4.83 -11.45 12.66
C ALA A 54 -5.87 -10.33 12.47
N LEU A 55 -5.45 -9.06 12.43
CA LEU A 55 -6.36 -7.95 12.23
C LEU A 55 -6.82 -7.89 10.77
N VAL A 56 -8.10 -8.16 10.57
CA VAL A 56 -8.72 -8.20 9.25
C VAL A 56 -9.29 -6.82 8.94
N HIS A 57 -8.72 -6.15 7.94
CA HIS A 57 -9.27 -4.89 7.45
C HIS A 57 -10.49 -5.15 6.57
N PRO A 58 -11.54 -4.30 6.63
CA PRO A 58 -12.65 -4.37 5.70
C PRO A 58 -12.18 -4.10 4.26
N ASP A 59 -12.93 -4.60 3.28
CA ASP A 59 -12.73 -4.20 1.89
C ASP A 59 -13.51 -2.90 1.66
N LEU A 60 -12.81 -1.83 1.30
CA LEU A 60 -13.39 -0.50 1.13
C LEU A 60 -13.28 -0.07 -0.32
N ASP A 61 -14.17 0.82 -0.76
CA ASP A 61 -14.09 1.39 -2.09
C ASP A 61 -12.80 2.21 -2.27
N SER A 62 -12.39 2.97 -1.26
CA SER A 62 -11.15 3.74 -1.26
C SER A 62 -9.89 2.88 -1.06
N ALA A 63 -10.01 1.72 -0.41
CA ALA A 63 -8.89 0.84 -0.07
C ALA A 63 -9.25 -0.63 -0.30
N ARG A 64 -9.22 -1.04 -1.56
CA ARG A 64 -9.53 -2.43 -1.93
C ARG A 64 -8.36 -3.35 -1.63
N ARG A 65 -8.64 -4.47 -0.98
CA ARG A 65 -7.63 -5.45 -0.56
C ARG A 65 -6.99 -6.15 -1.76
N PRO A 66 -5.73 -6.61 -1.64
CA PRO A 66 -5.13 -7.45 -2.66
C PRO A 66 -5.97 -8.71 -2.90
N ILE A 67 -6.14 -9.05 -4.17
CA ILE A 67 -6.88 -10.26 -4.56
C ILE A 67 -5.85 -11.36 -4.85
N PRO A 68 -5.97 -12.55 -4.23
CA PRO A 68 -5.06 -13.66 -4.49
C PRO A 68 -5.21 -14.21 -5.91
N HIS A 69 -4.24 -14.99 -6.35
CA HIS A 69 -4.35 -15.76 -7.58
C HIS A 69 -5.36 -16.90 -7.42
N ASP A 70 -6.12 -17.16 -8.47
CA ASP A 70 -6.98 -18.32 -8.62
C ASP A 70 -7.03 -18.75 -10.09
N ILE A 71 -7.98 -19.64 -10.44
CA ILE A 71 -8.14 -20.13 -11.81
C ILE A 71 -8.55 -19.01 -12.79
N SER A 72 -9.31 -18.01 -12.30
CA SER A 72 -9.73 -16.85 -13.09
C SER A 72 -8.67 -15.76 -13.19
N LEU A 73 -7.78 -15.69 -12.18
CA LEU A 73 -6.67 -14.74 -12.06
C LEU A 73 -5.32 -15.48 -11.97
N PRO A 74 -4.89 -16.15 -13.06
CA PRO A 74 -3.68 -16.97 -13.04
C PRO A 74 -2.41 -16.12 -12.84
N ILE A 75 -1.33 -16.79 -12.42
CA ILE A 75 -0.02 -16.14 -12.28
C ILE A 75 0.48 -15.74 -13.67
N PRO A 76 0.78 -14.44 -13.92
CA PRO A 76 1.32 -14.02 -15.19
C PRO A 76 2.74 -14.57 -15.39
N ILE A 77 3.12 -14.81 -16.64
CA ILE A 77 4.51 -15.15 -17.00
C ILE A 77 5.27 -13.83 -17.20
N PRO A 78 6.38 -13.59 -16.48
CA PRO A 78 7.15 -12.37 -16.66
C PRO A 78 7.73 -12.33 -18.08
N LYS A 79 7.41 -11.27 -18.83
CA LYS A 79 7.97 -11.06 -20.17
C LYS A 79 9.47 -10.76 -20.05
N PRO A 80 10.35 -11.40 -20.84
CA PRO A 80 11.76 -11.02 -20.89
C PRO A 80 11.90 -9.72 -21.68
N GLN A 81 11.71 -8.57 -21.04
CA GLN A 81 11.97 -7.26 -21.64
C GLN A 81 12.72 -6.37 -20.64
N GLN A 82 13.74 -5.68 -21.15
CA GLN A 82 14.72 -4.87 -20.42
C GLN A 82 14.05 -3.68 -19.74
N ILE A 83 13.44 -3.88 -18.57
CA ILE A 83 13.01 -2.77 -17.72
C ILE A 83 14.29 -2.15 -17.17
N LYS A 84 14.77 -1.07 -17.81
CA LYS A 84 15.73 -0.16 -17.19
C LYS A 84 15.00 0.50 -16.03
N ILE A 85 15.12 -0.10 -14.84
CA ILE A 85 14.70 0.57 -13.61
C ILE A 85 15.64 1.76 -13.49
N GLY A 86 15.15 2.94 -13.89
CA GLY A 86 15.87 4.19 -13.75
C GLY A 86 16.26 4.34 -12.30
N SER A 87 17.57 4.31 -12.05
CA SER A 87 18.13 4.71 -10.77
C SER A 87 18.13 6.24 -10.76
N ASP A 88 16.95 6.87 -10.79
CA ASP A 88 16.87 8.30 -10.60
C ASP A 88 17.07 8.57 -9.11
N MET A 89 18.19 9.25 -8.87
CA MET A 89 18.61 9.69 -7.56
C MET A 89 17.53 10.59 -6.98
N VAL A 90 17.23 10.40 -5.71
CA VAL A 90 16.43 11.35 -4.95
C VAL A 90 17.18 12.68 -4.94
N GLU A 91 16.73 13.66 -5.73
CA GLU A 91 17.08 15.05 -5.48
C GLU A 91 16.35 15.45 -4.20
N ASP A 92 17.14 15.67 -3.16
CA ASP A 92 16.74 16.23 -1.88
C ASP A 92 16.27 17.68 -2.11
N VAL A 93 14.99 17.85 -2.45
CA VAL A 93 14.33 19.15 -2.36
C VAL A 93 14.15 19.46 -0.88
N HIS A 94 15.13 20.18 -0.34
CA HIS A 94 15.02 20.88 0.92
C HIS A 94 13.77 21.78 0.87
N ALA A 95 12.66 21.30 1.42
CA ALA A 95 11.50 22.12 1.67
C ALA A 95 11.86 23.08 2.81
N ASP A 96 12.22 24.31 2.45
CA ASP A 96 12.27 25.43 3.41
C ASP A 96 10.86 25.63 3.97
N SER A 97 10.63 25.00 5.12
CA SER A 97 9.37 25.03 5.85
C SER A 97 9.36 26.27 6.75
N THR A 98 8.86 27.38 6.24
CA THR A 98 8.39 28.48 7.07
C THR A 98 6.90 28.34 7.35
N ASP A 99 6.52 27.30 8.10
CA ASP A 99 5.21 27.22 8.76
C ASP A 99 5.39 27.64 10.23
N ALA A 100 5.42 28.95 10.45
CA ALA A 100 5.18 29.50 11.78
C ALA A 100 3.75 30.07 11.80
N ASN A 101 2.94 29.48 12.69
CA ASN A 101 1.68 30.00 13.26
C ASN A 101 0.37 29.40 12.73
N TYR A 102 0.10 28.13 13.06
CA TYR A 102 -1.27 27.67 13.28
C TYR A 102 -1.63 27.80 14.77
N VAL A 103 -2.56 28.71 15.11
CA VAL A 103 -3.15 28.81 16.46
C VAL A 103 -4.55 28.20 16.42
N PRO A 104 -4.83 27.10 17.15
CA PRO A 104 -6.17 26.53 17.22
C PRO A 104 -7.10 27.49 17.95
N LYS A 105 -8.25 27.84 17.35
CA LYS A 105 -9.29 28.60 18.05
C LYS A 105 -10.01 27.68 19.04
N MET A 106 -9.72 27.85 20.32
CA MET A 106 -10.54 27.32 21.42
C MET A 106 -11.83 28.14 21.48
N ASN A 107 -12.94 27.53 21.10
CA ASN A 107 -14.27 28.08 21.38
C ASN A 107 -14.71 27.50 22.73
N TYR A 108 -14.91 28.38 23.72
CA TYR A 108 -15.50 28.06 25.03
C TYR A 108 -17.02 27.92 24.93
#